data_AF-A0A174NPX7-F1
#
_entry.id   AF-A0A174NPX7-F1
#
_cell.length_a   1.000
_cell.length_b   1.000
_cell.length_c   1.000
_cell.angle_alpha   90.00
_cell.angle_beta   90.00
_cell.angle_gamma   90.00
#
_symmetry.space_group_name_H-M   'P 1'
#
loop_
_entity.id
_entity.type
_entity.pdbx_description
1 polymer ?
#
loop_
_entity_poly.entity_id
_entity_poly.type
_entity_poly.pdbx_seq_one_letter_code
_entity_poly.pdbx_strand_id
1 'polypeptide(L)' 'MKHLNDRYAKVTEYKGMDICTLRVATPSDGDELGYRIDDISYDGRVFDDLGEAMKAIDSFGMHLAEKSHE' A
#
# COMPACT_ATOMS: atom_id res chain seq x y z
N MET A 1 3.58 5.29 -9.00
CA MET A 1 3.43 3.94 -9.56
C MET A 1 4.73 3.55 -10.23
N LYS A 2 5.74 3.29 -9.42
CA LYS A 2 7.00 2.68 -9.88
C LYS A 2 6.96 1.16 -9.70
N HIS A 3 6.13 0.66 -8.80
CA HIS A 3 6.09 -0.75 -8.40
C HIS A 3 4.74 -1.41 -8.71
N LEU A 4 3.64 -0.65 -8.73
CA LEU A 4 2.32 -1.13 -9.09
C LEU A 4 2.02 -1.00 -10.59
N ASN A 5 1.27 -1.96 -11.11
CA ASN A 5 0.84 -2.02 -12.50
C ASN A 5 -0.20 -0.92 -12.81
N ASP A 6 -0.39 -0.57 -14.08
CA ASP A 6 -1.33 0.48 -14.50
C ASP A 6 -2.76 0.19 -14.03
N ARG A 7 -3.11 -1.07 -13.72
CA ARG A 7 -4.43 -1.44 -13.15
C ARG A 7 -4.72 -0.80 -11.78
N TYR A 8 -3.73 -0.24 -11.10
CA TYR A 8 -3.90 0.44 -9.82
C TYR A 8 -4.06 1.96 -10.02
N ALA A 9 -4.85 2.62 -9.17
CA ALA A 9 -4.96 4.07 -9.06
C ALA A 9 -4.40 4.53 -7.71
N LYS A 10 -3.63 5.62 -7.69
CA LYS A 10 -3.23 6.29 -6.46
C LYS A 10 -4.47 6.89 -5.84
N VAL A 11 -4.76 6.48 -4.62
CA VAL A 11 -5.87 7.00 -3.81
C VAL A 11 -5.38 8.22 -3.05
N THR A 12 -4.28 8.06 -2.31
CA THR A 12 -3.71 9.13 -1.48
C THR A 12 -2.24 8.86 -1.19
N GLU A 13 -1.55 9.85 -0.65
CA GLU A 13 -0.18 9.71 -0.15
C GLU A 13 -0.20 9.88 1.37
N TYR A 14 0.45 8.97 2.09
CA TYR A 14 0.51 8.99 3.54
C TYR A 14 1.96 8.80 4.02
N LYS A 15 2.49 9.78 4.75
CA LYS A 15 3.90 9.80 5.24
C LYS A 15 4.96 9.58 4.14
N GLY A 16 4.70 10.07 2.93
CA GLY A 16 5.58 9.87 1.77
C GLY A 16 5.46 8.50 1.09
N MET A 17 4.47 7.69 1.50
CA MET A 17 4.13 6.42 0.85
C MET A 17 2.82 6.56 0.08
N ASP A 18 2.84 6.20 -1.20
CA ASP A 18 1.67 6.23 -2.05
C ASP A 18 0.77 5.03 -1.78
N ILE A 19 -0.47 5.28 -1.34
CA ILE A 19 -1.50 4.25 -1.20
C ILE A 19 -2.32 4.21 -2.49
N CYS A 20 -2.37 3.05 -3.10
CA CYS A 20 -3.05 2.75 -4.34
C CYS A 20 -4.15 1.70 -4.13
N THR A 21 -5.13 1.64 -5.02
CA THR A 21 -6.17 0.60 -5.05
C THR A 21 -6.44 0.17 -6.49
N LEU A 22 -7.03 -1.00 -6.71
CA LEU A 22 -7.41 -1.45 -8.06
C LEU A 22 -8.42 -0.48 -8.68
N ARG A 23 -8.15 0.00 -9.91
CA ARG A 23 -9.09 0.83 -10.68
C ARG A 23 -10.34 0.06 -11.08
N VAL A 24 -10.14 -1.21 -11.38
CA VAL A 24 -11.20 -2.15 -11.78
C VAL A 24 -10.94 -3.38 -10.96
N ALA A 25 -11.82 -3.66 -10.00
CA ALA A 25 -11.88 -4.97 -9.39
C ALA A 25 -12.96 -5.76 -10.12
N THR A 26 -12.56 -6.85 -10.74
CA THR A 26 -13.43 -7.81 -11.37
C THR A 26 -13.55 -8.99 -10.42
N PRO A 27 -14.53 -9.00 -9.49
CA PRO A 27 -14.70 -10.10 -8.54
C PRO A 27 -14.95 -11.45 -9.25
N SER A 28 -15.44 -11.42 -10.50
CA SER A 28 -15.58 -12.60 -11.35
C SER A 28 -14.24 -13.21 -11.80
N ASP A 29 -13.17 -12.41 -11.88
CA ASP A 29 -11.80 -12.85 -12.13
C ASP A 29 -11.06 -13.21 -10.83
N GLY A 30 -11.73 -13.09 -9.68
CA GLY A 30 -11.13 -13.27 -8.36
C GLY A 30 -10.28 -12.08 -7.91
N ASP A 31 -10.51 -10.87 -8.45
CA ASP A 31 -9.81 -9.68 -7.98
C ASP A 31 -10.14 -9.39 -6.52
N GLU A 32 -9.10 -9.37 -5.69
CA GLU A 32 -9.17 -8.94 -4.31
C GLU A 32 -9.30 -7.41 -4.26
N LEU A 33 -10.48 -6.94 -3.86
CA LEU A 33 -10.72 -5.53 -3.57
C LEU A 33 -9.85 -5.10 -2.38
N GLY A 34 -8.91 -4.19 -2.61
CA GLY A 34 -8.07 -3.70 -1.52
C GLY A 34 -7.11 -2.59 -1.92
N TYR A 35 -6.40 -2.10 -0.92
CA TYR A 35 -5.37 -1.08 -0.98
C TYR A 35 -4.00 -1.75 -0.97
N ARG A 36 -3.11 -1.25 -1.81
CA ARG A 36 -1.69 -1.60 -1.85
C ARG A 36 -0.87 -0.34 -1.72
N ILE A 37 0.29 -0.44 -1.12
CA ILE A 37 1.23 0.67 -1.03
C ILE A 37 2.22 0.49 -2.18
N ASP A 38 2.47 1.54 -2.97
CA ASP A 38 3.45 1.55 -4.09
C ASP A 38 4.90 1.61 -3.56
N ASP A 39 5.23 0.77 -2.57
CA ASP A 39 6.52 0.72 -1.92
C ASP A 39 6.99 -0.72 -1.80
N ILE A 40 8.30 -0.94 -2.02
CA ILE A 40 8.91 -2.27 -1.97
C ILE A 40 8.79 -2.94 -0.59
N SER A 41 8.69 -2.16 0.47
CA SER A 41 8.51 -2.64 1.84
C SER A 41 7.16 -3.32 2.07
N TYR A 42 6.19 -3.02 1.21
CA TYR A 42 4.82 -3.51 1.27
C TYR A 42 4.47 -4.36 0.05
N ASP A 43 5.46 -4.76 -0.74
CA ASP A 43 5.26 -5.63 -1.88
C ASP A 43 4.57 -6.93 -1.44
N GLY A 44 3.51 -7.29 -2.15
CA GLY A 44 2.68 -8.45 -1.81
C GLY A 44 1.68 -8.26 -0.67
N ARG A 45 1.65 -7.12 0.04
CA ARG A 45 0.57 -6.83 1.00
C ARG A 45 -0.62 -6.17 0.33
N VAL A 46 -1.80 -6.71 0.59
CA VAL A 46 -3.10 -6.10 0.30
C VAL A 46 -3.76 -5.79 1.63
N PHE A 47 -4.37 -4.61 1.73
CA PHE A 47 -5.16 -4.19 2.86
C PHE A 47 -6.61 -4.06 2.41
N ASP A 48 -7.56 -4.60 3.18
CA ASP A 48 -8.98 -4.46 2.84
C ASP A 48 -9.44 -3.00 2.96
N ASP A 49 -8.86 -2.24 3.89
CA ASP A 49 -9.23 -0.87 4.20
C ASP A 49 -8.06 0.11 4.19
N LEU A 50 -8.35 1.36 3.85
CA LEU A 50 -7.37 2.45 3.87
C LEU A 50 -6.78 2.66 5.28
N GLY A 51 -7.58 2.47 6.33
CA GLY A 51 -7.14 2.59 7.72
C GLY A 51 -6.13 1.52 8.12
N GLU A 52 -6.27 0.30 7.60
CA GLU A 52 -5.27 -0.77 7.79
C GLU A 52 -3.97 -0.43 7.07
N ALA A 53 -4.04 0.05 5.82
CA ALA A 53 -2.86 0.49 5.08
C ALA A 53 -2.11 1.61 5.84
N MET A 54 -2.84 2.60 6.35
CA MET A 54 -2.24 3.70 7.13
C MET A 54 -1.61 3.22 8.44
N LYS A 55 -2.25 2.29 9.17
CA LYS A 55 -1.67 1.68 10.37
C LYS A 55 -0.40 0.90 10.06
N ALA A 56 -0.38 0.19 8.94
CA ALA A 56 0.80 -0.54 8.51
C ALA A 56 1.96 0.41 8.16
N ILE A 57 1.67 1.56 7.54
CA ILE A 57 2.63 2.67 7.32
C ILE A 57 3.14 3.22 8.64
N ASP A 58 2.24 3.47 9.58
CA ASP A 58 2.60 3.95 10.92
C ASP A 58 3.55 2.99 11.65
N SER A 59 3.21 1.70 11.64
CA SER A 59 4.00 0.65 12.29
C SER A 59 5.37 0.45 11.64
N PHE A 60 5.49 0.55 10.32
CA PHE A 60 6.76 0.37 9.62
C PHE A 60 7.65 1.59 9.71
N GLY A 61 7.07 2.80 9.68
CA GLY A 61 7.81 4.04 9.93
C GLY A 61 8.50 4.04 11.30
N MET A 62 7.89 3.39 12.29
CA MET A 62 8.50 3.19 13.60
C MET A 62 9.74 2.28 13.52
N HIS A 63 9.63 1.14 12.83
CA HIS A 63 10.77 0.22 12.64
C HIS A 63 11.92 0.80 11.80
N LEU A 64 11.62 1.70 10.86
CA LEU A 64 12.66 2.33 10.03
C LEU A 64 13.42 3.42 10.82
N ALA A 65 12.74 4.16 11.70
CA ALA A 65 13.34 5.17 12.55
C ALA A 65 14.32 4.58 13.59
N GLU A 66 14.06 3.34 14.05
CA GLU A 66 14.95 2.64 14.99
C GLU A 66 16.29 2.22 14.37
N LYS A 67 16.37 2.06 13.03
CA LYS A 67 17.62 1.69 12.34
C LYS A 67 18.55 2.85 12.01
N SER A 68 18.11 4.10 12.13
CA SER A 68 18.95 5.29 11.91
C SER A 68 19.81 5.68 13.13
N HIS A 69 19.76 4.90 14.21
CA HIS A 69 20.40 5.21 15.49
C HIS A 69 21.44 4.17 15.94
N GLU A 70 22.08 3.48 15.00
CA GLU A 70 23.20 2.56 15.25
C GLU A 70 24.45 2.94 14.47
#